data_AF-A0A534BZJ1-F1
#
_entry.id   AF-A0A534BZJ1-F1
#
_cell.length_a   1.000
_cell.length_b   1.000
_cell.length_c   1.000
_cell.angle_alpha   90.00
_cell.angle_beta   90.00
_cell.angle_gamma   90.00
#
_symmetry.space_group_name_H-M   'P 1'
#
loop_
_entity.id
_entity.type
_entity.pdbx_description
1 polymer ?
#
loop_
_entity_poly.entity_id
_entity_poly.type
_entity_poly.pdbx_seq_one_letter_code
_entity_poly.pdbx_strand_id
1 'polypeptide(L)'
;MTRITDQAAREGFWSGWLCRNLPTEIGARICGVVERDGTLVIFAASAAWCARLRYAVQELEPQIRATAPQLTAIAVRVQPRS
;
A
#
# COMPACT_ATOMS: atom_id res chain seq x y z
N MET A 1 -21.31 14.33 1.95
CA MET A 1 -20.69 13.69 3.12
C MET A 1 -20.35 12.23 2.74
N THR A 2 -19.35 12.00 1.89
CA THR A 2 -19.17 10.68 1.23
C THR A 2 -17.71 10.27 1.04
N ARG A 3 -16.74 11.15 1.35
CA ARG A 3 -15.31 10.89 1.09
C ARG A 3 -14.64 9.96 2.11
N ILE A 4 -15.13 9.93 3.36
CA ILE A 4 -14.47 9.17 4.44
C ILE A 4 -14.74 7.67 4.30
N THR A 5 -15.96 7.28 3.93
CA THR A 5 -16.36 5.87 3.76
C THR A 5 -15.63 5.20 2.60
N ASP A 6 -15.46 5.92 1.49
CA ASP A 6 -14.75 5.43 0.31
C ASP A 6 -13.25 5.23 0.58
N GLN A 7 -12.64 6.12 1.38
CA GLN A 7 -11.26 5.98 1.77
C GLN A 7 -11.04 4.76 2.67
N ALA A 8 -11.80 4.60 3.75
CA ALA A 8 -11.65 3.45 4.65
C ALA A 8 -11.89 2.10 3.95
N ALA A 9 -12.83 2.05 3.00
CA ALA A 9 -13.08 0.88 2.17
C ALA A 9 -11.86 0.54 1.27
N ARG A 10 -11.25 1.56 0.65
CA ARG A 10 -10.04 1.40 -0.17
C ARG A 10 -8.83 1.00 0.66
N GLU A 11 -8.65 1.58 1.84
CA GLU A 11 -7.59 1.21 2.78
C GLU A 11 -7.71 -0.28 3.17
N GLY A 12 -8.92 -0.73 3.51
CA GLY A 12 -9.19 -2.14 3.81
C GLY A 12 -8.97 -3.08 2.62
N PHE A 13 -9.44 -2.68 1.43
CA PHE A 13 -9.22 -3.42 0.19
C PHE A 13 -7.73 -3.61 -0.10
N TRP A 14 -6.96 -2.52 -0.10
CA TRP A 14 -5.54 -2.55 -0.39
C TRP A 14 -4.75 -3.32 0.67
N SER A 15 -5.09 -3.16 1.95
CA SER A 15 -4.43 -3.90 3.03
C SER A 15 -4.64 -5.41 2.85
N GLY A 16 -5.87 -5.85 2.57
CA GLY A 16 -6.19 -7.24 2.30
C GLY A 16 -5.55 -7.77 1.02
N TRP A 17 -5.55 -6.98 -0.06
CA TRP A 17 -4.95 -7.34 -1.33
C TRP A 17 -3.43 -7.50 -1.21
N LEU A 18 -2.76 -6.53 -0.58
CA LEU A 18 -1.31 -6.57 -0.33
C LEU A 18 -0.95 -7.75 0.57
N CYS A 19 -1.72 -8.03 1.62
CA CYS A 19 -1.46 -9.17 2.49
C CYS A 19 -1.60 -10.54 1.79
N ARG A 20 -2.41 -10.64 0.73
CA ARG A 20 -2.58 -11.87 -0.07
C ARG A 20 -1.51 -12.03 -1.15
N ASN A 21 -1.05 -10.92 -1.74
CA ASN A 21 -0.11 -10.94 -2.87
C ASN A 21 1.35 -10.80 -2.43
N LEU A 22 1.61 -10.24 -1.24
CA LEU A 22 2.96 -10.15 -0.67
C LEU A 22 3.28 -11.37 0.20
N PRO A 23 4.56 -11.71 0.35
CA PRO A 23 4.99 -12.72 1.30
C PRO A 23 4.57 -12.32 2.72
N THR A 24 4.16 -13.30 3.53
CA THR A 24 3.65 -13.12 4.90
C THR A 24 4.56 -12.24 5.76
N GLU A 25 5.88 -12.38 5.61
CA GLU A 25 6.88 -11.60 6.35
C GLU A 25 6.84 -10.10 6.01
N ILE A 26 6.50 -9.75 4.77
CA ILE A 26 6.36 -8.37 4.31
C ILE A 26 4.96 -7.84 4.64
N GLY A 27 3.92 -8.62 4.35
CA GLY A 27 2.52 -8.27 4.62
C GLY A 27 2.29 -7.92 6.09
N ALA A 28 2.87 -8.70 7.02
CA ALA A 28 2.78 -8.46 8.46
C ALA A 28 3.48 -7.17 8.94
N ARG A 29 4.26 -6.51 8.08
CA ARG A 29 5.03 -5.29 8.40
C ARG A 29 4.43 -4.03 7.80
N ILE A 30 3.34 -4.17 7.05
CA ILE A 30 2.53 -3.05 6.57
C ILE A 30 1.71 -2.55 7.77
N CYS A 31 1.95 -1.30 8.17
CA CYS A 31 1.17 -0.68 9.24
C CYS A 31 -0.10 -0.02 8.70
N GLY A 32 -0.07 0.45 7.45
CA GLY A 32 -1.22 1.06 6.81
C GLY A 32 -1.00 1.25 5.33
N VAL A 33 -2.07 1.50 4.61
CA VAL A 33 -2.05 1.84 3.20
C VAL A 33 -3.11 2.90 2.97
N VAL A 34 -2.81 3.90 2.17
CA VAL A 34 -3.74 4.97 1.84
C VAL A 34 -3.66 5.30 0.36
N GLU A 35 -4.81 5.42 -0.27
CA GLU A 35 -4.91 5.92 -1.64
C GLU A 35 -5.23 7.42 -1.60
N ARG A 36 -4.38 8.25 -2.22
CA ARG A 36 -4.53 9.71 -2.28
C ARG A 36 -4.17 10.22 -3.65
N ASP A 37 -5.11 10.90 -4.31
CA ASP A 37 -4.86 11.59 -5.57
C ASP A 37 -4.25 10.68 -6.66
N GLY A 38 -4.78 9.44 -6.77
CA GLY A 38 -4.22 8.43 -7.67
C GLY A 38 -2.85 7.88 -7.23
N THR A 39 -2.36 8.23 -6.05
CA THR A 39 -1.13 7.66 -5.48
C THR A 39 -1.45 6.68 -4.38
N LEU A 40 -0.94 5.45 -4.49
CA LEU A 40 -1.03 4.44 -3.44
C LEU A 40 0.17 4.59 -2.51
N VAL A 41 -0.05 5.02 -1.26
CA VAL A 41 0.99 5.20 -0.25
C VAL A 41 0.92 4.07 0.76
N ILE A 42 1.98 3.27 0.84
CA ILE A 42 2.10 2.11 1.73
C ILE A 42 3.06 2.46 2.87
N PHE A 43 2.59 2.27 4.10
CA PHE A 43 3.37 2.55 5.31
C PHE A 43 3.98 1.27 5.88
N ALA A 44 5.32 1.24 5.91
CA ALA A 44 6.10 0.20 6.53
C ALA A 44 6.38 0.52 8.00
N ALA A 45 6.43 -0.51 8.85
CA ALA A 45 6.79 -0.39 10.26
C ALA A 45 8.24 0.11 10.49
N SER A 46 9.15 0.00 9.52
CA SER A 46 10.54 0.45 9.65
C SER A 46 11.20 0.72 8.30
N ALA A 47 12.28 1.52 8.29
CA ALA A 47 13.08 1.82 7.09
C ALA A 47 13.66 0.57 6.41
N ALA A 48 14.10 -0.42 7.20
CA ALA A 48 14.58 -1.70 6.68
C ALA A 48 13.52 -2.48 5.88
N TRP A 49 12.24 -2.33 6.25
CA TRP A 49 11.12 -2.92 5.52
C TRP A 49 10.67 -2.05 4.35
N CYS A 50 10.83 -0.72 4.43
CA CYS A 50 10.51 0.20 3.34
C CYS A 50 11.26 -0.13 2.05
N ALA A 51 12.56 -0.48 2.15
CA ALA A 51 13.34 -0.91 0.99
C ALA A 51 12.79 -2.23 0.41
N ARG A 52 12.55 -3.24 1.26
CA ARG A 52 12.01 -4.54 0.84
C ARG A 52 10.61 -4.43 0.23
N LEU A 53 9.74 -3.62 0.83
CA LEU A 53 8.41 -3.30 0.30
C LEU A 53 8.51 -2.62 -1.05
N ARG A 54 9.45 -1.69 -1.23
CA ARG A 54 9.63 -1.04 -2.54
C ARG A 54 9.96 -2.05 -3.62
N TYR A 55 10.84 -3.02 -3.36
CA TYR A 55 11.13 -4.09 -4.31
C TYR A 55 9.90 -4.96 -4.58
N ALA A 56 9.26 -5.48 -3.53
CA ALA A 56 8.10 -6.37 -3.69
C ALA A 56 6.91 -5.67 -4.37
N VAL A 57 6.68 -4.40 -4.08
CA VAL A 57 5.63 -3.58 -4.70
C VAL A 57 5.96 -3.25 -6.16
N GLN A 58 7.23 -3.10 -6.53
CA GLN A 58 7.62 -2.92 -7.94
C GLN A 58 7.31 -4.17 -8.77
N GLU A 59 7.52 -5.36 -8.22
CA GLU A 59 7.11 -6.61 -8.90
C GLU A 59 5.59 -6.74 -9.02
N LEU A 60 4.84 -6.20 -8.06
CA LEU A 60 3.38 -6.16 -8.07
C LEU A 60 2.80 -4.95 -8.81
N GLU A 61 3.63 -3.99 -9.26
CA GLU A 61 3.17 -2.77 -9.95
C GLU A 61 2.21 -3.07 -11.11
N PRO A 62 2.49 -4.00 -12.04
CA PRO A 62 1.54 -4.30 -13.12
C PRO A 62 0.19 -4.82 -12.62
N GLN A 63 0.19 -5.60 -11.53
CA GLN A 63 -1.04 -6.15 -10.93
C GLN A 63 -1.82 -5.07 -10.17
N ILE A 64 -1.12 -4.17 -9.50
CA ILE A 64 -1.70 -3.00 -8.82
C ILE A 64 -2.36 -2.09 -9.86
N ARG A 65 -1.67 -1.80 -10.98
CA ARG A 65 -2.23 -1.01 -12.09
C ARG A 65 -3.40 -1.72 -12.80
N ALA A 66 -3.38 -3.05 -12.92
CA ALA A 66 -4.50 -3.80 -13.48
C ALA A 66 -5.74 -3.77 -12.56
N THR A 67 -5.52 -3.79 -11.24
CA THR A 67 -6.59 -3.72 -10.23
C THR A 67 -7.16 -2.30 -10.12
N ALA A 68 -6.29 -1.29 -10.22
CA ALA A 68 -6.64 0.11 -10.08
C ALA A 68 -5.90 0.94 -11.14
N PRO A 69 -6.41 1.00 -12.37
CA PRO A 69 -5.77 1.76 -13.47
C PRO A 69 -5.76 3.27 -13.23
N GLN A 70 -6.57 3.76 -12.29
CA GLN A 70 -6.55 5.15 -11.84
C GLN A 70 -5.29 5.52 -11.05
N LEU A 71 -4.49 4.53 -10.61
CA LEU A 71 -3.26 4.79 -9.89
C LEU A 71 -2.17 5.30 -10.84
N THR A 72 -1.70 6.52 -10.59
CA THR A 72 -0.63 7.18 -11.32
C THR A 72 0.74 6.84 -10.71
N ALA A 73 0.80 6.70 -9.39
CA ALA A 73 2.04 6.45 -8.65
C ALA A 73 1.84 5.51 -7.46
N ILE A 74 2.94 4.86 -7.06
CA ILE A 74 2.98 4.04 -5.85
C ILE A 74 4.18 4.50 -5.01
N ALA A 75 3.92 4.84 -3.76
CA ALA A 75 4.92 5.32 -2.82
C ALA A 75 4.99 4.40 -1.61
N VAL A 76 6.21 4.04 -1.19
CA VAL A 76 6.43 3.32 0.06
C VAL A 76 7.09 4.29 1.03
N ARG A 77 6.52 4.44 2.23
CA ARG A 77 6.99 5.34 3.28
C ARG A 77 7.13 4.57 4.59
N VAL A 78 8.02 5.04 5.45
CA VAL A 78 8.07 4.57 6.83
C VAL A 78 7.04 5.34 7.64
N GLN A 79 6.32 4.66 8.53
CA GLN A 79 5.48 5.36 9.48
C GLN A 79 6.38 6.22 10.41
N PRO A 80 6.20 7.54 10.46
CA PRO A 80 6.95 8.37 11.39
C PRO A 80 6.56 8.01 12.82
N ARG A 81 7.55 7.68 13.65
CA ARG A 81 7.35 7.48 15.10
C ARG A 81 7.04 8.86 15.70
N SER A 82 5.85 9.05 16.28
CA SER A 82 5.62 10.08 17.30
C SER A 82 6.02 9.56 18.67
#